data_AF-A0A9N9RX57-F1
#
_entry.id   AF-A0A9N9RX57-F1
#
_cell.length_a   1.000
_cell.length_b   1.000
_cell.length_c   1.000
_cell.angle_alpha   90.00
_cell.angle_beta   90.00
_cell.angle_gamma   90.00
#
_symmetry.space_group_name_H-M   'P 1'
#
loop_
_entity.id
_entity.type
_entity.pdbx_description
1 polymer ?
#
loop_
_entity_poly.entity_id
_entity_poly.type
_entity_poly.pdbx_seq_one_letter_code
_entity_poly.pdbx_strand_id
1 'polypeptide(L)'
;MALMKFSLLFFYTEDIFDLIREIRMLNQKWKFSKYSKLIKEANSLDKLVLSLLSGCCLIGGVGYLVIPFIKNIYSIFYGSVLAYDMPYKTAFFYDVTQSPAYALTYMVQTYWTYITITLNITVDTIFFGFCLNICVHYKILRKIINEMDVKDFVSYHQKVIDMTLKLNELFSFVIFIEFLLLSILLCVTAFQVVMSDDLLRIMTAFFHGMAAFLDLLIYSYGGQKVMDYSAEVCDDCEKIDDHYVFISMRSQKVVKIKSMMFHASLPTFNLILSRTMSLITLLQSFL
;
A
#
# COMPACT_ATOMS: atom_id res chain seq x y z
N MET A 1 -6.47 -7.03 8.46
CA MET A 1 -5.68 -5.97 7.80
C MET A 1 -5.58 -4.73 8.69
N ALA A 2 -6.66 -3.97 8.91
CA ALA A 2 -6.60 -2.71 9.65
C ALA A 2 -6.09 -2.84 11.10
N LEU A 3 -6.52 -3.86 11.84
CA LEU A 3 -6.01 -4.10 13.21
C LEU A 3 -4.50 -4.38 13.23
N MET A 4 -3.98 -5.09 12.23
CA MET A 4 -2.55 -5.35 12.08
C MET A 4 -1.76 -4.09 11.71
N LYS A 5 -2.30 -3.29 10.77
CA LYS A 5 -1.70 -2.00 10.40
C LYS A 5 -1.73 -1.02 11.58
N PHE A 6 -2.80 -1.04 12.36
CA PHE A 6 -2.89 -0.29 13.63
C PHE A 6 -1.88 -0.78 14.66
N SER A 7 -1.71 -2.09 14.85
CA SER A 7 -0.69 -2.62 15.75
C SER A 7 0.72 -2.25 15.30
N LEU A 8 1.00 -2.29 13.99
CA LEU A 8 2.28 -1.82 13.46
C LEU A 8 2.50 -0.34 13.81
N LEU A 9 1.52 0.51 13.53
CA LEU A 9 1.62 1.93 13.85
C LEU A 9 1.86 2.15 15.33
N PHE A 10 1.17 1.42 16.21
CA PHE A 10 1.26 1.59 17.66
C PHE A 10 2.58 1.07 18.25
N PHE A 11 3.06 -0.10 17.81
CA PHE A 11 4.28 -0.70 18.36
C PHE A 11 5.57 -0.12 17.77
N TYR A 12 5.56 0.27 16.49
CA TYR A 12 6.73 0.76 15.77
C TYR A 12 6.66 2.26 15.47
N THR A 13 5.87 3.02 16.26
CA THR A 13 5.71 4.47 16.07
C THR A 13 7.07 5.19 16.05
N GLU A 14 7.93 4.89 17.02
CA GLU A 14 9.24 5.53 17.17
C GLU A 14 10.16 5.23 15.99
N ASP A 15 10.26 3.97 15.57
CA ASP A 15 11.09 3.57 14.43
C ASP A 15 10.63 4.21 13.12
N ILE A 16 9.31 4.31 12.91
CA ILE A 16 8.72 5.01 11.76
C ILE A 16 9.07 6.49 11.81
N PHE A 17 8.94 7.14 12.97
CA PHE A 17 9.30 8.55 13.11
C PHE A 17 10.80 8.81 12.92
N ASP A 18 11.65 7.90 13.37
CA ASP A 18 13.09 7.97 13.17
C ASP A 18 13.45 7.86 11.68
N LEU A 19 12.82 6.93 10.94
CA LEU A 19 13.00 6.81 9.49
C LEU A 19 12.50 8.08 8.75
N ILE A 20 11.35 8.64 9.14
CA ILE A 20 10.85 9.92 8.62
C ILE A 20 11.86 11.03 8.88
N ARG A 21 12.43 11.11 10.09
CA ARG A 21 13.41 12.13 10.46
C ARG A 21 14.67 12.00 9.62
N GLU A 22 15.19 10.78 9.44
CA GLU A 22 16.35 10.51 8.58
C GLU A 22 16.12 10.95 7.14
N ILE A 23 14.99 10.56 6.53
CA ILE A 23 14.61 11.01 5.18
C ILE A 23 14.50 12.52 5.11
N ARG A 24 13.85 13.15 6.08
CA ARG A 24 13.65 14.61 6.11
C ARG A 24 14.98 15.36 6.17
N MET A 25 15.91 14.90 7.02
CA MET A 25 17.25 15.48 7.11
C MET A 25 18.01 15.36 5.79
N LEU A 26 17.96 14.20 5.13
CA LEU A 26 18.61 14.01 3.83
C LEU A 26 17.94 14.85 2.73
N ASN A 27 16.62 14.90 2.69
CA ASN A 27 15.87 15.74 1.75
C ASN A 27 16.19 17.23 1.94
N GLN A 28 16.39 17.67 3.18
CA GLN A 28 16.78 19.04 3.48
C GLN A 28 18.21 19.35 2.98
N LYS A 29 19.16 18.42 3.14
CA LYS A 29 20.53 18.54 2.61
C LYS A 29 20.53 18.81 1.10
N TRP A 30 19.67 18.14 0.35
CA TRP A 30 19.61 18.25 -1.11
C TRP A 30 18.56 19.25 -1.63
N LYS A 31 17.86 19.97 -0.75
CA LYS A 31 16.74 20.85 -1.10
C LYS A 31 17.10 21.97 -2.08
N PHE A 32 18.29 22.56 -1.95
CA PHE A 32 18.77 23.65 -2.80
C PHE A 32 19.68 23.19 -3.93
N SER A 33 19.86 21.88 -4.09
CA SER A 33 20.69 21.31 -5.15
C SER A 33 19.89 21.08 -6.44
N LYS A 34 20.62 20.76 -7.53
CA LYS A 34 20.04 20.27 -8.80
C LYS A 34 19.16 19.02 -8.61
N TYR A 35 19.36 18.27 -7.54
CA TYR A 35 18.63 17.04 -7.23
C TYR A 35 17.26 17.26 -6.58
N SER A 36 16.91 18.49 -6.20
CA SER A 36 15.61 18.83 -5.63
C SER A 36 14.42 18.47 -6.53
N LYS A 37 14.63 18.44 -7.86
CA LYS A 37 13.63 18.00 -8.84
C LYS A 37 13.23 16.53 -8.63
N LEU A 38 14.20 15.64 -8.35
CA LEU A 38 13.94 14.22 -8.11
C LEU A 38 13.06 14.00 -6.87
N ILE A 39 13.33 14.76 -5.80
CA ILE A 39 12.53 14.70 -4.55
C ILE A 39 11.10 15.20 -4.82
N LYS A 40 10.94 16.30 -5.59
CA LYS A 40 9.62 16.83 -5.95
C LYS A 40 8.82 15.84 -6.80
N GLU A 41 9.45 15.21 -7.78
CA GLU A 41 8.83 14.18 -8.63
C GLU A 41 8.34 12.99 -7.79
N ALA A 42 9.18 12.46 -6.89
CA ALA A 42 8.79 11.40 -5.98
C ALA A 42 7.59 11.79 -5.09
N ASN A 43 7.61 12.98 -4.50
CA ASN A 43 6.50 13.46 -3.69
C ASN A 43 5.21 13.71 -4.50
N SER A 44 5.33 14.08 -5.77
CA SER A 44 4.15 14.23 -6.64
C SER A 44 3.52 12.88 -6.99
N LEU A 45 4.34 11.85 -7.20
CA LEU A 45 3.89 10.49 -7.44
C LEU A 45 3.22 9.90 -6.19
N ASP A 46 3.81 10.09 -5.02
CA ASP A 46 3.23 9.67 -3.73
C ASP A 46 1.84 10.30 -3.50
N LYS A 47 1.70 11.61 -3.73
CA LYS A 47 0.41 12.30 -3.65
C LYS A 47 -0.62 11.82 -4.67
N LEU A 48 -0.19 11.53 -5.91
CA LEU A 48 -1.07 10.99 -6.94
C LEU A 48 -1.61 9.62 -6.51
N VAL A 49 -0.72 8.76 -6.02
CA VAL A 49 -1.07 7.42 -5.52
C VAL A 49 -2.02 7.50 -4.33
N LEU A 50 -1.74 8.36 -3.35
CA LEU A 50 -2.64 8.61 -2.22
C LEU A 50 -4.03 9.06 -2.69
N SER A 51 -4.11 9.97 -3.65
CA SER A 51 -5.37 10.46 -4.20
C SER A 51 -6.18 9.35 -4.88
N LEU A 52 -5.52 8.53 -5.70
CA LEU A 52 -6.16 7.41 -6.40
C LEU A 52 -6.66 6.34 -5.43
N LEU A 53 -5.82 5.93 -4.46
CA LEU A 53 -6.20 4.96 -3.43
C LEU A 53 -7.36 5.48 -2.58
N SER A 54 -7.25 6.71 -2.08
CA SER A 54 -8.31 7.32 -1.28
C SER A 54 -9.62 7.42 -2.06
N GLY A 55 -9.58 7.77 -3.35
CA GLY A 55 -10.76 7.80 -4.20
C GLY A 55 -11.43 6.43 -4.32
N CYS A 56 -10.67 5.39 -4.67
CA CYS A 56 -11.21 4.03 -4.83
C CYS A 56 -11.78 3.48 -3.52
N CYS A 57 -11.04 3.64 -2.41
CA CYS A 57 -11.47 3.18 -1.09
C CYS A 57 -12.70 3.91 -0.56
N LEU A 58 -12.81 5.23 -0.77
CA LEU A 58 -13.98 6.00 -0.34
C LEU A 58 -15.21 5.62 -1.16
N ILE A 59 -15.10 5.49 -2.48
CA ILE A 59 -16.23 5.10 -3.33
C ILE A 59 -16.71 3.69 -2.96
N GLY A 60 -15.79 2.72 -2.83
CA GLY A 60 -16.12 1.36 -2.38
C GLY A 60 -16.72 1.35 -0.98
N GLY A 61 -16.14 2.08 -0.03
CA GLY A 61 -16.63 2.17 1.35
C GLY A 61 -18.03 2.78 1.45
N VAL A 62 -18.28 3.88 0.75
CA VAL A 62 -19.60 4.52 0.68
C VAL A 62 -20.62 3.59 0.04
N GLY A 63 -20.23 2.83 -1.00
CA GLY A 63 -21.10 1.82 -1.62
C GLY A 63 -21.65 0.82 -0.61
N TYR A 64 -20.79 0.25 0.24
CA TYR A 64 -21.21 -0.68 1.30
C TYR A 64 -22.14 -0.07 2.35
N LEU A 65 -22.01 1.23 2.64
CA LEU A 65 -22.91 1.95 3.54
C LEU A 65 -24.25 2.25 2.85
N VAL A 66 -24.25 2.68 1.59
CA VAL A 66 -25.46 3.17 0.90
C VAL A 66 -26.40 2.04 0.47
N ILE A 67 -25.87 0.88 0.06
CA ILE A 67 -26.69 -0.28 -0.37
C ILE A 67 -27.78 -0.67 0.66
N PRO A 68 -27.46 -0.98 1.94
CA PRO A 68 -28.48 -1.33 2.92
C PRO A 68 -29.43 -0.16 3.21
N PHE A 69 -28.93 1.07 3.20
CA PHE A 69 -29.76 2.26 3.43
C PHE A 69 -30.86 2.39 2.37
N ILE A 70 -30.51 2.26 1.09
CA ILE A 70 -31.48 2.28 -0.01
C ILE A 70 -32.49 1.15 0.12
N LYS A 71 -32.02 -0.07 0.44
CA LYS A 71 -32.91 -1.23 0.63
C LYS A 71 -33.90 -1.03 1.76
N ASN A 72 -33.46 -0.48 2.88
CA ASN A 72 -34.33 -0.20 4.02
C ASN A 72 -35.35 0.90 3.68
N ILE A 73 -34.94 1.97 2.96
CA ILE A 73 -35.88 2.99 2.46
C ILE A 73 -36.91 2.39 1.51
N TYR A 74 -36.47 1.59 0.53
CA TYR A 74 -37.37 0.92 -0.41
C TYR A 74 -38.37 0.02 0.33
N SER A 75 -37.91 -0.73 1.33
CA SER A 75 -38.74 -1.59 2.15
C SER A 75 -39.85 -0.84 2.91
N ILE A 76 -39.52 0.35 3.44
CA ILE A 76 -40.48 1.25 4.11
C ILE A 76 -41.54 1.76 3.13
N PHE A 77 -41.14 2.22 1.94
CA PHE A 77 -42.07 2.79 0.95
C PHE A 77 -43.07 1.76 0.40
N TYR A 78 -42.65 0.52 0.20
CA TYR A 78 -43.49 -0.55 -0.34
C TYR A 78 -44.25 -1.35 0.73
N GLY A 79 -44.19 -0.95 2.01
CA GLY A 79 -44.94 -1.59 3.10
C GLY A 79 -44.52 -3.04 3.39
N SER A 80 -43.34 -3.43 2.94
CA SER A 80 -42.76 -4.76 3.22
C SER A 80 -42.19 -4.81 4.64
N VAL A 81 -41.98 -6.03 5.18
CA VAL A 81 -41.30 -6.20 6.49
C VAL A 81 -39.92 -5.55 6.42
N LEU A 82 -39.66 -4.57 7.30
CA LEU A 82 -38.38 -3.90 7.45
C LEU A 82 -37.26 -4.93 7.59
N ALA A 83 -36.35 -4.98 6.62
CA ALA A 83 -35.26 -5.95 6.61
C ALA A 83 -34.17 -5.64 7.67
N TYR A 84 -34.15 -4.42 8.21
CA TYR A 84 -33.12 -3.92 9.14
C TYR A 84 -31.70 -4.28 8.69
N ASP A 85 -31.44 -4.21 7.37
CA ASP A 85 -30.17 -4.67 6.79
C ASP A 85 -29.06 -3.70 7.22
N MET A 86 -28.00 -4.24 7.81
CA MET A 86 -26.85 -3.46 8.32
C MET A 86 -25.73 -3.43 7.28
N PRO A 87 -24.94 -2.33 7.20
CA PRO A 87 -23.73 -2.27 6.36
C PRO A 87 -22.78 -3.45 6.59
N TYR A 88 -22.57 -3.80 7.85
CA TYR A 88 -21.80 -4.98 8.22
C TYR A 88 -22.68 -5.94 9.03
N LYS A 89 -22.89 -7.13 8.47
CA LYS A 89 -23.60 -8.22 9.14
C LYS A 89 -22.79 -8.67 10.34
N THR A 90 -23.23 -8.27 11.53
CA THR A 90 -22.57 -8.51 12.81
C THR A 90 -23.61 -8.97 13.83
N ALA A 91 -23.23 -9.89 14.70
CA ALA A 91 -24.09 -10.35 15.78
C ALA A 91 -23.98 -9.41 16.97
N PHE A 92 -25.12 -8.95 17.49
CA PHE A 92 -25.20 -8.06 18.64
C PHE A 92 -25.88 -8.76 19.81
N PHE A 93 -25.48 -8.39 21.03
CA PHE A 93 -26.07 -8.88 22.29
C PHE A 93 -27.39 -8.16 22.65
N TYR A 94 -27.80 -7.17 21.86
CA TYR A 94 -29.06 -6.45 21.98
C TYR A 94 -29.86 -6.54 20.67
N ASP A 95 -31.17 -6.31 20.76
CA ASP A 95 -32.05 -6.28 19.60
C ASP A 95 -31.86 -4.99 18.80
N VAL A 96 -31.21 -5.13 17.64
CA VAL A 96 -30.90 -4.01 16.73
C VAL A 96 -32.13 -3.53 15.97
N THR A 97 -33.22 -4.29 15.95
CA THR A 97 -34.45 -3.92 15.23
C THR A 97 -35.24 -2.83 15.94
N GLN A 98 -34.97 -2.59 17.22
CA GLN A 98 -35.66 -1.58 18.02
C GLN A 98 -35.06 -0.18 17.83
N SER A 99 -35.93 0.83 17.74
CA SER A 99 -35.51 2.24 17.79
C SER A 99 -35.22 2.64 19.25
N PRO A 100 -34.09 3.31 19.57
CA PRO A 100 -33.10 3.94 18.68
C PRO A 100 -31.85 3.09 18.38
N ALA A 101 -31.79 1.83 18.83
CA ALA A 101 -30.62 0.96 18.73
C ALA A 101 -30.13 0.79 17.30
N TYR A 102 -31.05 0.64 16.33
CA TYR A 102 -30.72 0.59 14.90
C TYR A 102 -29.87 1.78 14.43
N ALA A 103 -30.35 3.00 14.68
CA ALA A 103 -29.72 4.23 14.20
C ALA A 103 -28.35 4.47 14.86
N LEU A 104 -28.26 4.21 16.18
CA LEU A 104 -27.00 4.30 16.92
C LEU A 104 -25.96 3.31 16.38
N THR A 105 -26.36 2.06 16.17
CA THR A 105 -25.48 1.00 15.63
C THR A 105 -24.99 1.36 14.24
N TYR A 106 -25.88 1.87 13.39
CA TYR A 106 -25.53 2.29 12.03
C TYR A 106 -24.50 3.45 12.02
N MET A 107 -24.69 4.46 12.88
CA MET A 107 -23.73 5.56 13.03
C MET A 107 -22.37 5.08 13.53
N VAL A 108 -22.37 4.18 14.52
CA VAL A 108 -21.14 3.59 15.05
C VAL A 108 -20.41 2.78 13.97
N GLN A 109 -21.10 1.93 13.21
CA GLN A 109 -20.50 1.19 12.10
C GLN A 109 -19.92 2.11 11.02
N THR A 110 -20.63 3.18 10.66
CA THR A 110 -20.16 4.17 9.68
C THR A 110 -18.88 4.85 10.14
N TYR A 111 -18.84 5.27 11.41
CA TYR A 111 -17.67 5.90 12.01
C TYR A 111 -16.45 4.97 12.04
N TRP A 112 -16.63 3.72 12.49
CA TRP A 112 -15.55 2.73 12.52
C TRP A 112 -15.02 2.39 11.12
N THR A 113 -15.90 2.38 10.13
CA THR A 113 -15.54 2.14 8.73
C THR A 113 -14.64 3.24 8.20
N TYR A 114 -14.99 4.50 8.46
CA TYR A 114 -14.19 5.65 8.07
C TYR A 114 -12.78 5.61 8.68
N ILE A 115 -12.68 5.31 9.99
CA ILE A 115 -11.40 5.14 10.68
C ILE A 115 -10.59 4.02 10.04
N THR A 116 -11.21 2.87 9.82
CA THR A 116 -10.58 1.66 9.27
C THR A 116 -9.99 1.93 7.88
N ILE A 117 -10.75 2.58 7.00
CA ILE A 117 -10.31 2.95 5.65
C ILE A 117 -9.12 3.91 5.72
N THR A 118 -9.22 4.96 6.53
CA THR A 118 -8.18 5.98 6.65
C THR A 118 -6.87 5.40 7.20
N LEU A 119 -6.95 4.54 8.22
CA LEU A 119 -5.79 3.87 8.80
C LEU A 119 -5.08 2.97 7.80
N ASN A 120 -5.83 2.18 7.02
CA ASN A 120 -5.25 1.32 5.98
C ASN A 120 -4.46 2.15 4.97
N ILE A 121 -5.12 3.14 4.34
CA ILE A 121 -4.51 4.00 3.32
C ILE A 121 -3.25 4.69 3.85
N THR A 122 -3.29 5.15 5.10
CA THR A 122 -2.15 5.87 5.71
C THR A 122 -0.92 4.97 5.78
N VAL A 123 -1.05 3.72 6.24
CA VAL A 123 0.10 2.82 6.35
C VAL A 123 0.67 2.43 4.98
N ASP A 124 -0.19 2.16 4.01
CA ASP A 124 0.23 1.81 2.65
C ASP A 124 0.96 2.96 1.97
N THR A 125 0.46 4.19 2.15
CA THR A 125 1.09 5.41 1.63
C THR A 125 2.43 5.69 2.34
N ILE A 126 2.52 5.50 3.66
CA ILE A 126 3.80 5.64 4.39
C ILE A 126 4.86 4.70 3.82
N PHE A 127 4.51 3.42 3.62
CA PHE A 127 5.42 2.45 3.02
C PHE A 127 5.90 2.89 1.63
N PHE A 128 4.97 3.31 0.78
CA PHE A 128 5.29 3.73 -0.58
C PHE A 128 6.14 5.00 -0.62
N GLY A 129 5.80 5.99 0.20
CA GLY A 129 6.55 7.22 0.35
C GLY A 129 7.99 6.94 0.80
N PHE A 130 8.21 6.00 1.72
CA PHE A 130 9.55 5.56 2.10
C PHE A 130 10.31 4.93 0.94
N CYS A 131 9.68 3.99 0.20
CA CYS A 131 10.30 3.38 -0.98
C CYS A 131 10.74 4.43 -1.99
N LEU A 132 9.87 5.39 -2.33
CA LEU A 132 10.16 6.44 -3.30
C LEU A 132 11.30 7.36 -2.84
N ASN A 133 11.30 7.78 -1.57
CA ASN A 133 12.37 8.63 -1.05
C ASN A 133 13.72 7.91 -1.02
N ILE A 134 13.75 6.63 -0.61
CA ILE A 134 14.96 5.80 -0.67
C ILE A 134 15.47 5.66 -2.11
N CYS A 135 14.57 5.41 -3.07
CA CYS A 135 14.90 5.36 -4.50
C CYS A 135 15.54 6.66 -4.99
N VAL A 136 15.03 7.81 -4.54
CA VAL A 136 15.62 9.13 -4.86
C VAL A 136 17.05 9.22 -4.32
N HIS A 137 17.30 8.76 -3.10
CA HIS A 137 18.65 8.79 -2.53
C HIS A 137 19.64 7.88 -3.26
N TYR A 138 19.22 6.68 -3.70
CA TYR A 138 20.05 5.85 -4.58
C TYR A 138 20.34 6.52 -5.93
N LYS A 139 19.36 7.18 -6.55
CA LYS A 139 19.57 7.97 -7.77
C LYS A 139 20.54 9.13 -7.56
N ILE A 140 20.49 9.78 -6.40
CA ILE A 140 21.40 10.87 -6.05
C ILE A 140 22.81 10.31 -5.88
N LEU A 141 22.98 9.18 -5.18
CA LEU A 141 24.26 8.48 -5.06
C LEU A 141 24.86 8.18 -6.44
N ARG A 142 24.08 7.58 -7.35
CA ARG A 142 24.54 7.30 -8.72
C ARG A 142 25.10 8.54 -9.43
N LYS A 143 24.50 9.71 -9.26
CA LYS A 143 24.92 10.95 -9.93
C LYS A 143 26.14 11.64 -9.30
N ILE A 144 26.35 11.47 -8.01
CA ILE A 144 27.43 12.13 -7.26
C ILE A 144 28.67 11.26 -7.08
N ILE A 145 28.64 10.01 -7.58
CA ILE A 145 29.73 9.03 -7.41
C ILE A 145 31.09 9.56 -7.88
N ASN A 146 31.11 10.36 -8.95
CA ASN A 146 32.33 10.95 -9.49
C ASN A 146 32.68 12.32 -8.85
N GLU A 147 31.73 12.96 -8.18
CA GLU A 147 31.81 14.33 -7.64
C GLU A 147 32.22 14.37 -6.16
N MET A 148 31.91 13.31 -5.38
CA MET A 148 32.16 13.25 -3.95
C MET A 148 33.43 12.50 -3.59
N ASP A 149 34.01 12.82 -2.43
CA ASP A 149 35.08 12.02 -1.84
C ASP A 149 34.57 10.61 -1.49
N VAL A 150 35.42 9.61 -1.70
CA VAL A 150 35.08 8.18 -1.54
C VAL A 150 34.57 7.91 -0.12
N LYS A 151 35.19 8.52 0.89
CA LYS A 151 34.81 8.30 2.29
C LYS A 151 33.38 8.80 2.58
N ASP A 152 33.07 10.02 2.12
CA ASP A 152 31.75 10.62 2.30
C ASP A 152 30.68 9.89 1.47
N PHE A 153 31.06 9.43 0.27
CA PHE A 153 30.20 8.61 -0.57
C PHE A 153 29.83 7.29 0.11
N VAL A 154 30.83 6.54 0.61
CA VAL A 154 30.61 5.25 1.29
C VAL A 154 29.74 5.43 2.53
N SER A 155 29.99 6.47 3.33
CA SER A 155 29.18 6.79 4.50
C SER A 155 27.71 7.09 4.13
N TYR A 156 27.49 7.85 3.06
CA TYR A 156 26.15 8.15 2.58
C TYR A 156 25.46 6.92 1.98
N HIS A 157 26.17 6.12 1.19
CA HIS A 157 25.65 4.88 0.62
C HIS A 157 25.24 3.89 1.72
N GLN A 158 26.08 3.70 2.74
CA GLN A 158 25.77 2.85 3.88
C GLN A 158 24.51 3.33 4.61
N LYS A 159 24.37 4.64 4.82
CA LYS A 159 23.16 5.20 5.45
C LYS A 159 21.89 4.89 4.66
N VAL A 160 21.90 5.01 3.33
CA VAL A 160 20.73 4.68 2.49
C VAL A 160 20.42 3.18 2.51
N ILE A 161 21.44 2.33 2.58
CA ILE A 161 21.26 0.88 2.79
C ILE A 161 20.61 0.61 4.14
N ASP A 162 21.10 1.21 5.23
CA ASP A 162 20.56 1.02 6.57
C ASP A 162 19.08 1.43 6.64
N MET A 163 18.71 2.55 6.01
CA MET A 163 17.32 2.97 5.87
C MET A 163 16.45 1.95 5.13
N THR A 164 17.01 1.33 4.09
CA THR A 164 16.31 0.28 3.32
C THR A 164 16.12 -0.99 4.16
N LEU A 165 17.12 -1.37 4.94
CA LEU A 165 17.05 -2.52 5.84
C LEU A 165 16.04 -2.29 6.97
N LYS A 166 16.04 -1.10 7.59
CA LYS A 166 15.04 -0.68 8.58
C LYS A 166 13.62 -0.74 8.01
N LEU A 167 13.41 -0.19 6.81
CA LEU A 167 12.12 -0.26 6.12
C LEU A 167 11.66 -1.71 5.93
N ASN A 168 12.56 -2.58 5.48
CA ASN A 168 12.25 -3.98 5.27
C ASN A 168 11.91 -4.70 6.58
N GLU A 169 12.65 -4.45 7.65
CA GLU A 169 12.37 -5.04 8.97
C GLU A 169 10.97 -4.65 9.46
N LEU A 170 10.65 -3.36 9.41
CA LEU A 170 9.36 -2.81 9.86
C LEU A 170 8.17 -3.37 9.07
N PHE A 171 8.29 -3.46 7.74
CA PHE A 171 7.15 -3.79 6.88
C PHE A 171 7.12 -5.23 6.37
N SER A 172 8.18 -6.04 6.59
CA SER A 172 8.26 -7.41 6.05
C SER A 172 7.05 -8.28 6.35
N PHE A 173 6.59 -8.27 7.61
CA PHE A 173 5.41 -9.02 8.05
C PHE A 173 4.11 -8.42 7.49
N VAL A 174 4.01 -7.09 7.45
CA VAL A 174 2.82 -6.41 6.90
C VAL A 174 2.67 -6.72 5.42
N ILE A 175 3.74 -6.62 4.64
CA ILE A 175 3.76 -6.97 3.21
C ILE A 175 3.28 -8.42 3.00
N PHE A 176 3.74 -9.36 3.83
CA PHE A 176 3.34 -10.76 3.72
C PHE A 176 1.83 -10.93 3.88
N ILE A 177 1.27 -10.39 4.96
CA ILE A 177 -0.17 -10.50 5.24
C ILE A 177 -0.98 -9.71 4.22
N GLU A 178 -0.49 -8.56 3.78
CA GLU A 178 -1.16 -7.71 2.80
C GLU A 178 -1.35 -8.46 1.47
N PHE A 179 -0.28 -9.07 0.95
CA PHE A 179 -0.35 -9.84 -0.29
C PHE A 179 -1.31 -11.03 -0.16
N LEU A 180 -1.29 -11.73 0.98
CA LEU A 180 -2.19 -12.86 1.21
C LEU A 180 -3.65 -12.38 1.22
N LEU A 181 -3.97 -11.38 2.03
CA LEU A 181 -5.35 -10.91 2.19
C LEU A 181 -5.87 -10.22 0.94
N LEU A 182 -5.05 -9.44 0.24
CA LEU A 182 -5.45 -8.78 -1.01
C LEU A 182 -5.64 -9.77 -2.15
N SER A 183 -4.87 -10.87 -2.21
CA SER A 183 -5.10 -11.91 -3.22
C SER A 183 -6.47 -12.58 -3.05
N ILE A 184 -6.85 -12.90 -1.81
CA ILE A 184 -8.17 -13.44 -1.47
C ILE A 184 -9.24 -12.40 -1.77
N LEU A 185 -9.01 -11.15 -1.38
CA LEU A 185 -9.96 -10.06 -1.58
C LEU A 185 -10.26 -9.84 -3.06
N LEU A 186 -9.23 -9.80 -3.91
CA LEU A 186 -9.39 -9.68 -5.36
C LEU A 186 -10.25 -10.82 -5.94
N CYS A 187 -10.03 -12.05 -5.49
CA CYS A 187 -10.85 -13.19 -5.91
C CYS A 187 -12.32 -13.01 -5.50
N VAL A 188 -12.58 -12.63 -4.26
CA VAL A 188 -13.93 -12.42 -3.74
C VAL A 188 -14.63 -11.27 -4.45
N THR A 189 -13.96 -10.13 -4.66
CA THR A 189 -14.55 -8.98 -5.37
C THR A 189 -14.82 -9.30 -6.83
N ALA A 190 -13.94 -10.04 -7.50
CA ALA A 190 -14.17 -10.47 -8.88
C ALA A 190 -15.39 -11.38 -8.97
N PHE A 191 -15.54 -12.33 -8.05
CA PHE A 191 -16.73 -13.17 -7.98
C PHE A 191 -18.00 -12.35 -7.72
N GLN A 192 -17.96 -11.37 -6.81
CA GLN A 192 -19.09 -10.47 -6.55
C GLN A 192 -19.50 -9.67 -7.80
N VAL A 193 -18.53 -9.24 -8.61
CA VAL A 193 -18.79 -8.55 -9.89
C VAL A 193 -19.48 -9.46 -10.90
N VAL A 194 -19.11 -10.74 -10.98
CA VAL A 194 -19.70 -11.68 -11.94
C VAL A 194 -21.08 -12.18 -11.50
N MET A 195 -21.32 -12.34 -10.21
CA MET A 195 -22.54 -12.96 -9.67
C MET A 195 -23.67 -12.01 -9.28
N SER A 196 -23.40 -10.70 -9.22
CA SER A 196 -24.42 -9.74 -8.81
C SER A 196 -25.16 -9.20 -10.04
N ASP A 197 -26.50 -9.21 -10.00
CA ASP A 197 -27.33 -8.51 -11.00
C ASP A 197 -27.59 -7.03 -10.63
N ASP A 198 -27.25 -6.64 -9.40
CA ASP A 198 -27.45 -5.28 -8.87
C ASP A 198 -26.26 -4.38 -9.23
N LEU A 199 -26.49 -3.39 -10.09
CA LEU A 199 -25.49 -2.44 -10.54
C LEU A 199 -24.72 -1.78 -9.38
N LEU A 200 -25.40 -1.41 -8.29
CA LEU A 200 -24.74 -0.73 -7.17
C LEU A 200 -23.76 -1.67 -6.45
N ARG A 201 -24.11 -2.96 -6.34
CA ARG A 201 -23.23 -3.99 -5.79
C ARG A 201 -22.04 -4.26 -6.71
N ILE A 202 -22.28 -4.35 -8.02
CA ILE A 202 -21.21 -4.50 -9.03
C ILE A 202 -20.22 -3.34 -8.93
N MET A 203 -20.71 -2.09 -8.92
CA MET A 203 -19.86 -0.90 -8.83
C MET A 203 -19.06 -0.89 -7.52
N THR A 204 -19.71 -1.18 -6.40
CA THR A 204 -19.06 -1.24 -5.09
C THR A 204 -17.93 -2.27 -5.07
N ALA A 205 -18.21 -3.49 -5.55
CA ALA A 205 -17.22 -4.57 -5.63
C ALA A 205 -16.08 -4.24 -6.60
N PHE A 206 -16.38 -3.58 -7.72
CA PHE A 206 -15.39 -3.14 -8.70
C PHE A 206 -14.41 -2.12 -8.10
N PHE A 207 -14.90 -1.06 -7.46
CA PHE A 207 -14.02 -0.06 -6.82
C PHE A 207 -13.21 -0.64 -5.66
N HIS A 208 -13.80 -1.58 -4.92
CA HIS A 208 -13.07 -2.29 -3.86
C HIS A 208 -11.96 -3.19 -4.43
N GLY A 209 -12.24 -3.92 -5.52
CA GLY A 209 -11.24 -4.70 -6.24
C GLY A 209 -10.14 -3.82 -6.87
N MET A 210 -10.49 -2.65 -7.39
CA MET A 210 -9.53 -1.68 -7.92
C MET A 210 -8.60 -1.15 -6.82
N ALA A 211 -9.14 -0.83 -5.64
CA ALA A 211 -8.32 -0.44 -4.49
C ALA A 211 -7.32 -1.56 -4.12
N ALA A 212 -7.81 -2.80 -4.00
CA ALA A 212 -6.97 -3.96 -3.68
C ALA A 212 -5.87 -4.21 -4.73
N PHE A 213 -6.18 -3.98 -6.01
CA PHE A 213 -5.21 -4.06 -7.10
C PHE A 213 -4.13 -2.99 -6.97
N LEU A 214 -4.52 -1.73 -6.70
CA LEU A 214 -3.60 -0.62 -6.53
C LEU A 214 -2.68 -0.84 -5.32
N ASP A 215 -3.20 -1.33 -4.20
CA ASP A 215 -2.40 -1.64 -3.02
C ASP A 215 -1.32 -2.68 -3.35
N LEU A 216 -1.68 -3.79 -4.00
CA LEU A 216 -0.70 -4.80 -4.45
C LEU A 216 0.35 -4.20 -5.40
N LEU A 217 -0.06 -3.34 -6.32
CA LEU A 217 0.83 -2.69 -7.27
C LEU A 217 1.84 -1.80 -6.54
N ILE A 218 1.40 -1.00 -5.57
CA ILE A 218 2.22 -0.06 -4.82
C ILE A 218 3.31 -0.79 -4.03
N TYR A 219 2.96 -1.87 -3.32
CA TYR A 219 3.94 -2.64 -2.58
C TYR A 219 4.98 -3.31 -3.51
N SER A 220 4.52 -3.86 -4.63
CA SER A 220 5.36 -4.57 -5.60
C SER A 220 6.25 -3.62 -6.40
N TYR A 221 5.72 -2.48 -6.80
CA TYR A 221 6.43 -1.44 -7.55
C TYR A 221 7.47 -0.75 -6.66
N GLY A 222 7.09 -0.36 -5.44
CA GLY A 222 8.01 0.24 -4.46
C GLY A 222 9.18 -0.69 -4.16
N GLY A 223 8.89 -1.96 -3.88
CA GLY A 223 9.91 -3.00 -3.65
C GLY A 223 10.85 -3.20 -4.85
N GLN A 224 10.30 -3.31 -6.06
CA GLN A 224 11.10 -3.46 -7.27
C GLN A 224 12.01 -2.26 -7.51
N LYS A 225 11.49 -1.03 -7.42
CA LYS A 225 12.28 0.17 -7.65
C LYS A 225 13.44 0.32 -6.68
N VAL A 226 13.23 -0.01 -5.40
CA VAL A 226 14.31 0.01 -4.41
C VAL A 226 15.41 -1.00 -4.78
N MET A 227 15.02 -2.20 -5.22
CA MET A 227 15.98 -3.20 -5.69
C MET A 227 16.76 -2.70 -6.90
N ASP A 228 16.08 -2.26 -7.95
CA ASP A 228 16.71 -1.79 -9.20
C ASP A 228 17.70 -0.66 -8.91
N TYR A 229 17.27 0.41 -8.22
CA TYR A 229 18.15 1.54 -7.95
C TYR A 229 19.28 1.25 -6.97
N SER A 230 19.14 0.25 -6.08
CA SER A 230 20.25 -0.19 -5.21
C SER A 230 21.36 -0.90 -6.00
N ALA A 231 21.00 -1.58 -7.09
CA ALA A 231 21.95 -2.28 -7.97
C ALA A 231 22.73 -1.29 -8.84
N GLU A 232 22.01 -0.30 -9.39
CA GLU A 232 22.49 0.66 -10.38
C GLU A 232 23.37 1.79 -9.80
N VAL A 233 23.68 1.78 -8.50
CA VAL A 233 24.42 2.88 -7.82
C VAL A 233 25.77 3.17 -8.47
N CYS A 234 26.44 2.16 -9.02
CA CYS A 234 27.77 2.28 -9.61
C CYS A 234 27.79 2.30 -11.14
N ASP A 235 26.63 2.30 -11.81
CA ASP A 235 26.56 2.18 -13.27
C ASP A 235 27.19 3.39 -14.00
N ASP A 236 27.16 4.58 -13.37
CA ASP A 236 27.71 5.82 -13.93
C ASP A 236 29.13 6.13 -13.40
N CYS A 237 29.82 5.14 -12.82
CA CYS A 237 31.17 5.32 -12.30
C CYS A 237 32.18 5.47 -13.44
N GLU A 238 32.80 6.65 -13.56
CA GLU A 238 33.82 6.91 -14.60
C GLU A 238 35.22 6.51 -14.15
N LYS A 239 35.46 6.50 -12.83
CA LYS A 239 36.76 6.18 -12.24
C LYS A 239 36.81 4.70 -11.85
N ILE A 240 37.83 4.00 -12.33
CA ILE A 240 38.13 2.62 -11.95
C ILE A 240 39.36 2.66 -11.05
N ASP A 241 39.12 2.76 -9.74
CA ASP A 241 40.13 2.62 -8.68
C ASP A 241 39.72 1.44 -7.78
N ASP A 242 40.65 0.89 -7.00
CA ASP A 242 40.43 -0.24 -6.09
C ASP A 242 39.23 0.01 -5.18
N HIS A 243 39.11 1.24 -4.65
CA HIS A 243 37.98 1.65 -3.84
C HIS A 243 36.64 1.57 -4.57
N TYR A 244 36.58 1.94 -5.86
CA TYR A 244 35.34 1.86 -6.66
C TYR A 244 34.98 0.41 -7.00
N VAL A 245 35.97 -0.47 -7.17
CA VAL A 245 35.72 -1.91 -7.33
C VAL A 245 35.02 -2.47 -6.08
N PHE A 246 35.47 -2.10 -4.88
CA PHE A 246 34.78 -2.49 -3.64
C PHE A 246 33.36 -1.93 -3.52
N ILE A 247 33.15 -0.67 -3.90
CA ILE A 247 31.82 -0.05 -3.87
C ILE A 247 30.88 -0.73 -4.87
N SER A 248 31.37 -1.03 -6.08
CA SER A 248 30.62 -1.75 -7.11
C SER A 248 30.26 -3.17 -6.66
N MET A 249 31.22 -3.93 -6.11
CA MET A 249 30.93 -5.24 -5.53
C MET A 249 29.88 -5.18 -4.40
N ARG A 250 29.82 -4.07 -3.65
CA ARG A 250 28.82 -3.87 -2.60
C ARG A 250 27.44 -3.50 -3.15
N SER A 251 27.35 -2.67 -4.20
CA SER A 251 26.07 -2.30 -4.82
C SER A 251 25.43 -3.47 -5.56
N GLN A 252 26.23 -4.39 -6.10
CA GLN A 252 25.76 -5.64 -6.70
C GLN A 252 25.06 -6.57 -5.69
N LYS A 253 25.24 -6.36 -4.38
CA LYS A 253 24.41 -7.00 -3.34
C LYS A 253 23.12 -6.19 -3.16
N VAL A 254 22.21 -6.37 -4.10
CA VAL A 254 20.88 -5.74 -4.16
C VAL A 254 20.16 -5.84 -2.82
N VAL A 255 19.69 -4.70 -2.32
CA VAL A 255 18.90 -4.70 -1.08
C VAL A 255 17.46 -5.08 -1.43
N LYS A 256 17.12 -6.33 -1.18
CA LYS A 256 15.80 -6.87 -1.48
C LYS A 256 14.83 -6.58 -0.33
N ILE A 257 13.68 -6.00 -0.65
CA ILE A 257 12.53 -5.98 0.28
C ILE A 257 11.96 -7.40 0.30
N LYS A 258 12.37 -8.17 1.31
CA LYS A 258 12.04 -9.57 1.51
C LYS A 258 10.88 -9.66 2.50
N SER A 259 9.74 -10.14 2.01
CA SER A 259 8.66 -10.68 2.83
C SER A 259 9.06 -12.09 3.31
N MET A 260 8.40 -12.59 4.36
CA MET A 260 8.71 -13.86 5.01
C MET A 260 8.88 -15.03 4.03
N MET A 261 8.07 -15.09 2.97
CA MET A 261 8.05 -16.18 1.98
C MET A 261 8.47 -15.78 0.56
N PHE A 262 8.44 -14.50 0.20
CA PHE A 262 8.67 -14.04 -1.17
C PHE A 262 9.24 -12.61 -1.20
N HIS A 263 9.70 -12.19 -2.38
CA HIS A 263 10.14 -10.80 -2.60
C HIS A 263 8.97 -9.94 -3.07
N ALA A 264 8.85 -8.74 -2.50
CA ALA A 264 7.89 -7.74 -2.97
C ALA A 264 8.39 -7.18 -4.31
N SER A 265 7.93 -7.78 -5.40
CA SER A 265 8.44 -7.52 -6.75
C SER A 265 7.33 -7.61 -7.79
N LEU A 266 7.52 -6.92 -8.93
CA LEU A 266 6.57 -6.98 -10.04
C LEU A 266 6.34 -8.41 -10.59
N PRO A 267 7.34 -9.30 -10.64
CA PRO A 267 7.09 -10.71 -10.94
C PRO A 267 6.11 -11.39 -9.98
N THR A 268 6.24 -11.16 -8.67
CA THR A 268 5.31 -11.72 -7.67
C THR A 268 3.89 -11.19 -7.88
N PHE A 269 3.76 -9.89 -8.18
CA PHE A 269 2.48 -9.27 -8.53
C PHE A 269 1.82 -9.92 -9.74
N ASN A 270 2.54 -10.06 -10.85
CA ASN A 270 2.03 -10.70 -12.07
C ASN A 270 1.65 -12.16 -11.82
N LEU A 271 2.40 -12.87 -10.98
CA LEU A 271 2.07 -14.24 -10.58
C LEU A 271 0.74 -14.27 -9.82
N ILE A 272 0.54 -13.36 -8.85
CA ILE A 272 -0.73 -13.29 -8.10
C ILE A 272 -1.88 -12.97 -9.05
N LEU A 273 -1.75 -11.98 -9.92
CA LEU A 273 -2.79 -11.62 -10.88
C LEU A 273 -3.13 -12.77 -11.84
N SER A 274 -2.14 -13.44 -12.40
CA SER A 274 -2.38 -14.57 -13.32
C SER A 274 -3.08 -15.73 -12.62
N ARG A 275 -2.75 -16.02 -11.35
CA ARG A 275 -3.43 -17.02 -10.54
C ARG A 275 -4.87 -16.61 -10.22
N THR A 276 -5.10 -15.35 -9.84
CA THR A 276 -6.45 -14.83 -9.59
C THR A 276 -7.31 -14.89 -10.86
N MET A 277 -6.78 -14.49 -12.01
CA MET A 277 -7.50 -14.58 -13.29
C MET A 277 -7.83 -16.04 -13.64
N SER A 278 -6.88 -16.96 -13.47
CA SER A 278 -7.11 -18.39 -13.69
C SER A 278 -8.23 -18.94 -12.80
N LEU A 279 -8.27 -18.54 -11.53
CA LEU A 279 -9.32 -18.93 -10.59
C LEU A 279 -10.68 -18.36 -10.99
N ILE A 280 -10.73 -17.12 -11.47
CA ILE A 280 -11.96 -16.49 -11.97
C ILE A 280 -12.49 -17.24 -13.19
N THR A 281 -11.64 -17.53 -14.17
CA THR A 281 -12.04 -18.29 -15.37
C THR A 281 -12.51 -19.70 -15.01
N LEU A 282 -11.84 -20.35 -14.05
CA LEU A 282 -12.28 -21.66 -13.54
C LEU A 282 -13.66 -21.56 -12.88
N LEU A 283 -13.89 -20.57 -12.04
CA LEU A 283 -15.19 -20.35 -11.40
C LEU A 283 -16.29 -20.10 -12.44
N GLN A 284 -16.02 -19.30 -13.46
CA GLN A 284 -16.95 -19.06 -14.57
C GLN A 284 -17.29 -20.32 -15.34
N SER A 285 -16.39 -21.32 -15.40
CA SER A 285 -16.70 -22.59 -16.08
C SER A 285 -17.70 -23.47 -15.31
N PHE A 286 -17.93 -23.20 -14.03
CA PHE A 286 -18.90 -23.92 -13.18
C PHE A 286 -20.26 -23.23 -13.05
N LEU A 287 -20.41 -22.03 -13.64
CA LEU A 287 -21.61 -21.20 -13.60
C LEU A 287 -22.33 -21.25 -14.95
#